data_AF-A0AAV9VX62-F1
#
_entry.id   AF-A0AAV9VX62-F1
#
_cell.length_a   1.000
_cell.length_b   1.000
_cell.length_c   1.000
_cell.angle_alpha   90.00
_cell.angle_beta   90.00
_cell.angle_gamma   90.00
#
_symmetry.space_group_name_H-M   'P 1'
#
loop_
_entity.id
_entity.type
_entity.pdbx_description
1 polymer ?
#
loop_
_entity_poly.entity_id
_entity_poly.type
_entity_poly.pdbx_seq_one_letter_code
_entity_poly.pdbx_strand_id
1 'polypeptide(L)'
;MDLHLAQVLKALQETTPSQQPQPPQPQVQVHRQPYDPRRIYHPDIPPPQPPQPPPAERVDPRTITQWPAALKYITTVITANPATMERLKKMKLHQRDHENQWWQSREAIVQRHSRNADNRQAMDSVLKTFGVSSSAPELTPEEKLQELKTYDEKVHRASESMYASMADDFKSLGIPFFVVTIDEFQGEKDSFAEIRRKVVELIDDLT
;
A
#
# COMPACT_ATOMS: atom_id res chain seq x y z
N MET A 1 -18.17 -31.99 27.03
CA MET A 1 -18.47 -32.93 25.92
C MET A 1 -18.89 -32.10 24.73
N ASP A 2 -17.90 -31.67 23.94
CA ASP A 2 -18.03 -30.66 22.89
C ASP A 2 -18.66 -31.24 21.61
N LEU A 3 -19.92 -30.88 21.35
CA LEU A 3 -20.64 -31.27 20.13
C LEU A 3 -20.05 -30.61 18.87
N HIS A 4 -19.26 -29.55 19.02
CA HIS A 4 -18.70 -28.78 17.91
C HIS A 4 -17.42 -29.40 17.33
N LEU A 5 -16.67 -30.19 18.11
CA LEU A 5 -15.42 -30.78 17.65
C LEU A 5 -15.65 -31.94 16.66
N ALA A 6 -16.80 -32.63 16.77
CA ALA A 6 -17.16 -33.73 15.88
C ALA A 6 -17.54 -33.27 14.46
N GLN A 7 -18.04 -32.04 14.30
CA GLN A 7 -18.40 -31.50 12.98
C GLN A 7 -17.17 -31.08 12.18
N VAL A 8 -16.10 -30.63 12.85
CA VAL A 8 -14.86 -30.20 12.18
C VAL A 8 -14.07 -31.40 11.65
N LEU A 9 -14.10 -32.54 12.34
CA LEU A 9 -13.43 -33.77 11.88
C LEU A 9 -14.13 -34.45 10.68
N LYS A 10 -15.42 -34.17 10.45
CA LYS A 10 -16.14 -34.72 9.29
C LYS A 10 -15.87 -33.95 8.00
N ALA A 11 -15.40 -32.70 8.09
CA ALA A 11 -15.16 -31.85 6.92
C ALA A 11 -13.77 -32.04 6.26
N LEU A 12 -12.88 -32.84 6.87
CA LEU A 12 -11.49 -33.00 6.40
C LEU A 12 -11.20 -34.33 5.68
N GLN A 13 -12.22 -35.12 5.33
CA GLN A 13 -12.02 -36.49 4.79
C GLN A 13 -12.38 -36.74 3.32
N GLU A 14 -12.78 -35.74 2.53
CA GLU A 14 -13.16 -36.00 1.13
C GLU A 14 -12.29 -35.23 0.12
N THR A 15 -11.10 -35.75 -0.11
CA THR A 15 -10.25 -35.46 -1.28
C THR A 15 -10.47 -36.51 -2.38
N THR A 16 -11.07 -36.10 -3.52
CA THR A 16 -10.87 -36.61 -4.93
C THR A 16 -11.05 -38.12 -5.24
N PRO A 17 -11.09 -38.57 -6.52
CA PRO A 17 -11.83 -38.15 -7.72
C PRO A 17 -12.63 -39.33 -8.35
N SER A 18 -13.42 -39.11 -9.42
CA SER A 18 -13.53 -39.97 -10.65
C SER A 18 -14.91 -40.05 -11.34
N GLN A 19 -14.85 -39.90 -12.67
CA GLN A 19 -15.54 -40.63 -13.75
C GLN A 19 -16.99 -40.34 -14.21
N GLN A 20 -17.03 -40.17 -15.54
CA GLN A 20 -18.12 -40.19 -16.54
C GLN A 20 -19.08 -41.40 -16.44
N PRO A 21 -20.30 -41.32 -17.03
CA PRO A 21 -20.51 -41.79 -18.41
C PRO A 21 -21.39 -40.87 -19.31
N GLN A 22 -21.10 -40.88 -20.62
CA GLN A 22 -21.94 -40.46 -21.77
C GLN A 22 -22.92 -41.58 -22.21
N PRO A 23 -23.78 -41.46 -23.26
CA PRO A 23 -24.65 -40.39 -23.80
C PRO A 23 -26.12 -40.91 -24.03
N PRO A 24 -27.09 -40.23 -24.73
CA PRO A 24 -27.12 -40.13 -26.21
C PRO A 24 -27.59 -38.75 -26.77
N GLN A 25 -27.49 -38.64 -28.11
CA GLN A 25 -27.59 -37.46 -29.00
C GLN A 25 -29.06 -37.00 -29.33
N PRO A 26 -29.33 -36.24 -30.43
CA PRO A 26 -29.39 -34.78 -30.49
C PRO A 26 -30.78 -34.26 -30.95
N GLN A 27 -31.16 -33.03 -30.57
CA GLN A 27 -32.28 -32.34 -31.25
C GLN A 27 -31.81 -31.02 -31.85
N VAL A 28 -31.64 -31.05 -33.17
CA VAL A 28 -31.32 -29.90 -34.00
C VAL A 28 -32.62 -29.15 -34.29
N GLN A 29 -32.82 -27.98 -33.69
CA GLN A 29 -33.89 -27.06 -34.11
C GLN A 29 -33.46 -26.37 -35.41
N VAL A 30 -34.10 -26.76 -36.51
CA VAL A 30 -33.91 -26.15 -37.83
C VAL A 30 -34.75 -24.88 -37.92
N HIS A 31 -34.17 -23.72 -37.61
CA HIS A 31 -34.76 -22.43 -38.01
C HIS A 31 -34.48 -22.23 -39.51
N ARG A 32 -35.52 -22.35 -40.36
CA ARG A 32 -35.46 -22.00 -41.77
C ARG A 32 -35.48 -20.47 -41.92
N GLN A 33 -34.35 -19.88 -42.30
CA GLN A 33 -34.34 -18.53 -42.87
C GLN A 33 -34.67 -18.56 -44.37
N PRO A 34 -35.33 -17.52 -44.91
CA PRO A 34 -35.63 -17.41 -46.33
C PRO A 34 -34.36 -17.23 -47.17
N TYR A 35 -34.29 -17.97 -48.26
CA TYR A 35 -33.19 -17.98 -49.24
C TYR A 35 -33.20 -16.70 -50.08
N ASP A 36 -32.14 -15.88 -49.98
CA ASP A 36 -31.89 -14.76 -50.90
C ASP A 36 -30.95 -15.25 -52.04
N PRO A 37 -31.41 -15.26 -53.31
CA PRO A 37 -30.66 -15.81 -54.43
C PRO A 37 -29.46 -14.96 -54.90
N ARG A 38 -29.05 -13.91 -54.18
CA ARG A 38 -27.90 -13.06 -54.56
C ARG A 38 -26.54 -13.41 -53.95
N ARG A 39 -26.43 -14.44 -53.11
CA ARG A 39 -25.14 -14.87 -52.52
C ARG A 39 -24.43 -15.96 -53.34
N ILE A 40 -24.19 -15.71 -54.63
CA ILE A 40 -23.40 -16.60 -55.48
C ILE A 40 -22.08 -15.87 -55.79
N TYR A 41 -20.99 -16.39 -55.21
CA TYR A 41 -19.59 -15.92 -55.21
C TYR A 41 -19.20 -14.79 -54.25
N HIS A 42 -18.88 -15.18 -53.01
CA HIS A 42 -17.78 -14.56 -52.27
C HIS A 42 -16.78 -15.68 -51.95
N PRO A 43 -15.49 -15.58 -52.35
CA PRO A 43 -14.46 -16.45 -51.80
C PRO A 43 -14.39 -16.18 -50.29
N ASP A 44 -14.36 -17.24 -49.47
CA ASP A 44 -14.05 -17.17 -48.04
C ASP A 44 -12.60 -16.67 -47.88
N ILE A 45 -12.42 -15.35 -47.95
CA ILE A 45 -11.19 -14.69 -47.50
C ILE A 45 -11.48 -14.33 -46.04
N PRO A 46 -10.83 -14.97 -45.05
CA PRO A 46 -10.94 -14.51 -43.67
C PRO A 46 -10.54 -13.03 -43.62
N PRO A 47 -11.31 -12.16 -42.94
CA PRO A 47 -10.95 -10.77 -42.81
C PRO A 47 -9.52 -10.68 -42.24
N PRO A 48 -8.65 -9.82 -42.76
CA PRO A 48 -7.33 -9.64 -42.21
C PRO A 48 -7.50 -9.29 -40.73
N GLN A 49 -6.97 -10.14 -39.85
CA GLN A 49 -6.89 -9.82 -38.43
C GLN A 49 -6.18 -8.47 -38.33
N PRO A 50 -6.71 -7.50 -37.57
CA PRO A 50 -5.94 -6.30 -37.28
C PRO A 50 -4.60 -6.76 -36.68
N PRO A 51 -3.46 -6.18 -37.11
CA PRO A 51 -2.17 -6.55 -36.56
C PRO A 51 -2.27 -6.47 -35.04
N GLN A 52 -2.05 -7.60 -34.36
CA GLN A 52 -1.90 -7.57 -32.91
C GLN A 52 -0.80 -6.54 -32.62
N PRO A 53 -1.03 -5.57 -31.73
CA PRO A 53 0.03 -4.66 -31.35
C PRO A 53 1.22 -5.52 -30.91
N PRO A 54 2.45 -5.20 -31.35
CA PRO A 54 3.62 -5.94 -30.92
C PRO A 54 3.61 -6.03 -29.39
N PRO A 55 4.12 -7.14 -28.79
CA PRO A 55 4.29 -7.22 -27.35
C PRO A 55 5.01 -5.93 -26.93
N ALA A 56 4.36 -5.10 -26.10
CA ALA A 56 4.96 -3.86 -25.66
C ALA A 56 6.33 -4.22 -25.09
N GLU A 57 7.40 -3.78 -25.76
CA GLU A 57 8.75 -3.94 -25.26
C GLU A 57 8.74 -3.39 -23.84
N ARG A 58 8.95 -4.28 -22.86
CA ARG A 58 8.95 -3.90 -21.46
C ARG A 58 10.18 -3.02 -21.26
N VAL A 59 9.97 -1.70 -21.33
CA VAL A 59 11.01 -0.72 -21.08
C VAL A 59 11.56 -0.98 -19.68
N ASP A 60 12.85 -1.29 -19.58
CA ASP A 60 13.49 -1.48 -18.29
C ASP A 60 13.54 -0.13 -17.55
N PRO A 61 12.92 0.00 -16.36
CA PRO A 61 12.89 1.25 -15.62
C PRO A 61 14.29 1.79 -15.25
N ARG A 62 15.33 0.95 -15.24
CA ARG A 62 16.72 1.40 -15.03
C ARG A 62 17.29 2.19 -16.19
N THR A 63 16.78 1.99 -17.40
CA THR A 63 17.25 2.71 -18.60
C THR A 63 16.69 4.13 -18.69
N ILE A 64 15.70 4.45 -17.85
CA ILE A 64 15.04 5.75 -17.83
C ILE A 64 15.88 6.75 -17.03
N THR A 65 16.58 7.62 -17.75
CA THR A 65 17.46 8.64 -17.16
C THR A 65 16.88 10.05 -17.16
N GLN A 66 15.77 10.28 -17.87
CA GLN A 66 15.17 11.60 -18.09
C GLN A 66 13.77 11.71 -17.48
N TRP A 67 13.47 12.86 -16.86
CA TRP A 67 12.18 13.09 -16.20
C TRP A 67 10.95 12.88 -17.10
N PRO A 68 10.89 13.43 -18.35
CA PRO A 68 9.72 13.23 -19.21
C PRO A 68 9.45 11.75 -19.56
N ALA A 69 10.52 10.96 -19.68
CA ALA A 69 10.41 9.52 -19.93
C ALA A 69 9.88 8.77 -18.70
N ALA A 70 10.31 9.15 -17.50
CA ALA A 70 9.79 8.60 -16.24
C ALA A 70 8.32 8.96 -16.02
N LEU A 71 7.93 10.21 -16.27
CA LEU A 71 6.53 10.64 -16.20
C LEU A 71 5.66 9.78 -17.12
N LYS A 72 6.06 9.58 -18.38
CA LYS A 72 5.35 8.72 -19.33
C LYS A 72 5.30 7.27 -18.83
N TYR A 73 6.40 6.74 -18.31
CA TYR A 73 6.45 5.36 -17.80
C TYR A 73 5.52 5.16 -16.61
N ILE A 74 5.54 6.08 -15.63
CA ILE A 74 4.68 5.99 -14.45
C ILE A 74 3.21 6.09 -14.87
N THR A 75 2.86 7.09 -15.68
CA THR A 75 1.46 7.33 -16.09
C THR A 75 0.89 6.28 -17.04
N THR A 76 1.72 5.50 -17.75
CA THR A 76 1.24 4.48 -18.70
C THR A 76 1.46 3.04 -18.23
N VAL A 77 2.59 2.73 -17.60
CA VAL A 77 2.98 1.37 -17.20
C VAL A 77 2.60 1.09 -15.76
N ILE A 78 2.93 2.00 -14.83
CA ILE A 78 2.69 1.79 -13.40
C ILE A 78 1.20 1.86 -13.07
N THR A 79 0.50 2.87 -13.58
CA THR A 79 -0.96 3.05 -13.40
C THR A 79 -1.77 1.91 -14.02
N ALA A 80 -1.31 1.33 -15.13
CA ALA A 80 -1.96 0.20 -15.78
C ALA A 80 -1.81 -1.12 -15.00
N ASN A 81 -0.87 -1.19 -14.04
CA ASN A 81 -0.68 -2.34 -13.18
C ASN A 81 -1.47 -2.19 -11.86
N PRO A 82 -2.61 -2.88 -11.70
CA PRO A 82 -3.46 -2.72 -10.52
C PRO A 82 -2.78 -3.19 -9.22
N ALA A 83 -1.93 -4.23 -9.29
CA ALA A 83 -1.22 -4.74 -8.13
C ALA A 83 -0.19 -3.72 -7.60
N THR A 84 0.52 -3.05 -8.52
CA THR A 84 1.44 -1.96 -8.16
C THR A 84 0.68 -0.80 -7.54
N MET A 85 -0.41 -0.34 -8.15
CA MET A 85 -1.21 0.76 -7.63
C MET A 85 -1.81 0.44 -6.25
N GLU A 86 -2.28 -0.78 -6.02
CA GLU A 86 -2.77 -1.21 -4.71
C GLU A 86 -1.66 -1.18 -3.65
N ARG A 87 -0.45 -1.64 -3.99
CA ARG A 87 0.70 -1.58 -3.07
C ARG A 87 1.07 -0.15 -2.71
N LEU A 88 1.09 0.76 -3.70
CA LEU A 88 1.36 2.18 -3.48
C LEU A 88 0.33 2.84 -2.56
N LYS A 89 -0.97 2.57 -2.79
CA LYS A 89 -2.06 3.05 -1.91
C LYS A 89 -1.93 2.54 -0.48
N LYS A 90 -1.62 1.25 -0.31
CA LYS A 90 -1.38 0.67 1.03
C LYS A 90 -0.21 1.33 1.73
N MET A 91 0.86 1.63 0.99
CA MET A 91 2.03 2.31 1.54
C MET A 91 1.69 3.72 2.05
N LYS A 92 0.94 4.49 1.27
CA LYS A 92 0.42 5.82 1.67
C LYS A 92 -0.49 5.74 2.91
N LEU A 93 -1.35 4.71 2.97
CA LEU A 93 -2.19 4.46 4.14
C LEU A 93 -1.35 4.14 5.38
N HIS A 94 -0.39 3.22 5.27
CA HIS A 94 0.50 2.86 6.37
C HIS A 94 1.32 4.06 6.87
N GLN A 95 1.76 4.94 5.97
CA GLN A 95 2.42 6.19 6.33
C GLN A 95 1.52 7.03 7.26
N ARG A 96 0.30 7.33 6.80
CA ARG A 96 -0.68 8.10 7.57
C ARG A 96 -1.00 7.44 8.90
N ASP A 97 -1.11 6.12 8.93
CA ASP A 97 -1.41 5.38 10.16
C ASP A 97 -0.27 5.52 11.18
N HIS A 98 0.99 5.42 10.75
CA HIS A 98 2.13 5.66 11.63
C HIS A 98 2.16 7.11 12.13
N GLU A 99 1.96 8.10 11.25
CA GLU A 99 1.91 9.51 11.62
C GLU A 99 0.80 9.78 12.66
N ASN A 100 -0.40 9.23 12.44
CA ASN A 100 -1.51 9.31 13.37
C ASN A 100 -1.20 8.64 14.70
N GLN A 101 -0.61 7.45 14.69
CA GLN A 101 -0.22 6.73 15.91
C GLN A 101 0.84 7.51 16.71
N TRP A 102 1.82 8.10 16.03
CA TRP A 102 2.85 8.90 16.68
C TRP A 102 2.27 10.17 17.30
N TRP A 103 1.37 10.84 16.58
CA TRP A 103 0.65 11.99 17.10
C TRP A 103 -0.20 11.63 18.32
N GLN A 104 -1.03 10.59 18.24
CA GLN A 104 -1.87 10.13 19.36
C GLN A 104 -1.04 9.76 20.59
N SER A 105 0.08 9.08 20.38
CA SER A 105 1.00 8.70 21.46
C SER A 105 1.65 9.93 22.10
N ARG A 106 2.01 10.95 21.32
CA ARG A 106 2.52 12.22 21.84
C ARG A 106 1.46 12.96 22.65
N GLU A 107 0.24 13.04 22.14
CA GLU A 107 -0.90 13.64 22.85
C GLU A 107 -1.19 12.91 24.16
N ALA A 108 -1.08 11.57 24.18
CA ALA A 108 -1.25 10.79 25.39
C ALA A 108 -0.19 11.13 26.46
N ILE A 109 1.06 11.41 26.06
CA ILE A 109 2.11 11.87 26.98
C ILE A 109 1.74 13.23 27.59
N VAL A 110 1.31 14.18 26.75
CA VAL A 110 0.91 15.53 27.18
C VAL A 110 -0.30 15.47 28.12
N GLN A 111 -1.33 14.69 27.78
CA GLN A 111 -2.51 14.50 28.62
C GLN A 111 -2.17 13.82 29.94
N ARG A 112 -1.22 12.88 29.96
CA ARG A 112 -0.74 12.27 31.21
C ARG A 112 -0.03 13.30 32.07
N HIS A 113 0.80 14.17 31.49
CA HIS A 113 1.48 15.26 32.21
C HIS A 113 0.51 16.24 32.85
N SER A 114 -0.60 16.56 32.18
CA SER A 114 -1.64 17.45 32.73
C SER A 114 -2.47 16.76 33.81
N ARG A 115 -2.96 15.53 33.55
CA ARG A 115 -3.75 14.75 34.53
C ARG A 115 -3.00 14.50 35.83
N ASN A 116 -1.69 14.24 35.75
CA ASN A 116 -0.87 14.06 36.94
C ASN A 116 -0.81 15.34 37.79
N ALA A 117 -0.75 16.52 37.15
CA ALA A 117 -0.78 17.80 37.86
C ALA A 117 -2.16 18.05 38.52
N ASP A 118 -3.25 17.87 37.77
CA ASP A 118 -4.62 18.07 38.27
C ASP A 118 -4.97 17.11 39.42
N ASN A 119 -4.63 15.82 39.26
CA ASN A 119 -4.87 14.81 40.28
C ASN A 119 -4.06 15.10 41.55
N ARG A 120 -2.81 15.58 41.42
CA ARG A 120 -2.02 15.97 42.59
C ARG A 120 -2.65 17.14 43.33
N GLN A 121 -3.09 18.18 42.62
CA GLN A 121 -3.78 19.31 43.25
C GLN A 121 -5.04 18.86 44.01
N ALA A 122 -5.81 17.93 43.44
CA ALA A 122 -6.97 17.36 44.10
C ALA A 122 -6.59 16.56 45.37
N MET A 123 -5.56 15.69 45.28
CA MET A 123 -5.10 14.89 46.42
C MET A 123 -4.49 15.76 47.53
N ASP A 124 -3.69 16.76 47.18
CA ASP A 124 -3.10 17.70 48.14
C ASP A 124 -4.16 18.51 48.88
N SER A 125 -5.24 18.92 48.19
CA SER A 125 -6.40 19.58 48.80
C SER A 125 -7.09 18.70 49.85
N VAL A 126 -7.29 17.42 49.53
CA VAL A 126 -7.87 16.44 50.44
C VAL A 126 -6.94 16.19 51.63
N LEU A 127 -5.65 15.92 51.39
CA LEU A 127 -4.68 15.64 52.45
C LEU A 127 -4.49 16.84 53.39
N LYS A 128 -4.48 18.06 52.84
CA LYS A 128 -4.45 19.30 53.63
C LYS A 128 -5.66 19.43 54.56
N THR A 129 -6.83 18.97 54.13
CA THR A 129 -8.04 18.94 54.97
C THR A 129 -7.87 18.00 56.18
N PHE A 130 -7.10 16.93 56.01
CA PHE A 130 -6.78 15.97 57.08
C PHE A 130 -5.48 16.31 57.85
N GLY A 131 -4.85 17.46 57.57
CA GLY A 131 -3.61 17.87 58.22
C GLY A 131 -2.38 17.03 57.83
N VAL A 132 -2.48 16.25 56.75
CA VAL A 132 -1.40 15.41 56.21
C VAL A 132 -0.78 16.11 55.01
N SER A 133 0.55 16.03 54.86
CA SER A 133 1.25 16.52 53.66
C SER A 133 1.60 15.38 52.71
N SER A 134 1.42 15.60 51.41
CA SER A 134 1.79 14.65 50.35
C SER A 134 3.30 14.65 50.09
N SER A 135 3.88 13.50 49.77
CA SER A 135 5.33 13.32 49.52
C SER A 135 5.67 12.71 48.16
N ALA A 136 4.67 12.48 47.30
CA ALA A 136 4.93 11.89 45.99
C ALA A 136 5.63 12.90 45.05
N PRO A 137 6.78 12.54 44.43
CA PRO A 137 7.45 13.42 43.49
C PRO A 137 6.62 13.56 42.20
N GLU A 138 6.25 14.79 41.83
CA GLU A 138 5.77 15.09 40.48
C GLU A 138 6.98 15.25 39.56
N LEU A 139 6.86 14.81 38.30
CA LEU A 139 7.86 15.13 37.29
C LEU A 139 8.03 16.64 37.21
N THR A 140 9.27 17.11 37.28
CA THR A 140 9.57 18.53 37.09
C THR A 140 9.24 18.95 35.65
N PRO A 141 9.01 20.25 35.39
CA PRO A 141 8.83 20.75 34.02
C PRO A 141 9.95 20.31 33.07
N GLU A 142 11.19 20.26 33.56
CA GLU A 142 12.37 19.81 32.82
C GLU A 142 12.29 18.32 32.46
N GLU A 143 11.85 17.47 33.39
CA GLU A 143 11.67 16.03 33.15
C GLU A 143 10.55 15.77 32.14
N LYS A 144 9.44 16.52 32.22
CA LYS A 144 8.34 16.46 31.24
C LYS A 144 8.82 16.84 29.83
N LEU A 145 9.61 17.91 29.72
CA LEU A 145 10.19 18.33 28.44
C LEU A 145 11.17 17.29 27.90
N GLN A 146 12.02 16.73 28.76
CA GLN A 146 12.98 15.71 28.38
C GLN A 146 12.30 14.42 27.90
N GLU A 147 11.18 14.03 28.52
CA GLU A 147 10.38 12.89 28.07
C GLU A 147 9.81 13.12 26.67
N LEU A 148 9.22 14.30 26.41
CA LEU A 148 8.71 14.64 25.08
C LEU A 148 9.83 14.66 24.04
N LYS A 149 10.99 15.25 24.36
CA LYS A 149 12.14 15.25 23.46
C LYS A 149 12.62 13.85 23.12
N THR A 150 12.72 12.98 24.13
CA THR A 150 13.12 11.57 23.94
C THR A 150 12.13 10.84 23.04
N TYR A 151 10.83 11.13 23.20
CA TYR A 151 9.79 10.60 22.34
C TYR A 151 9.89 11.12 20.90
N ASP A 152 10.07 12.42 20.71
CA ASP A 152 10.21 13.04 19.37
C ASP A 152 11.45 12.50 18.64
N GLU A 153 12.57 12.26 19.33
CA GLU A 153 13.76 11.60 18.77
C GLU A 153 13.50 10.14 18.36
N LYS A 154 12.61 9.44 19.08
CA LYS A 154 12.19 8.08 18.71
C LYS A 154 11.32 8.11 17.44
N VAL A 155 10.39 9.06 17.36
CA VAL A 155 9.53 9.26 16.18
C VAL A 155 10.37 9.59 14.96
N HIS A 156 11.36 10.48 15.09
CA HIS A 156 12.28 10.81 14.00
C HIS A 156 13.00 9.58 13.45
N ARG A 157 13.61 8.76 14.31
CA ARG A 157 14.28 7.53 13.87
C ARG A 157 13.30 6.54 13.22
N ALA A 158 12.09 6.43 13.75
CA ALA A 158 11.06 5.58 13.19
C ALA A 158 10.58 6.08 11.81
N SER A 159 10.46 7.39 11.61
CA SER A 159 10.06 7.98 10.34
C SER A 159 11.14 7.82 9.27
N GLU A 160 12.42 7.99 9.62
CA GLU A 160 13.54 7.69 8.73
C GLU A 160 13.54 6.22 8.28
N SER A 161 13.34 5.29 9.23
CA SER A 161 13.25 3.86 8.91
C SER A 161 12.04 3.54 8.02
N MET A 162 10.91 4.19 8.25
CA MET A 162 9.72 4.04 7.42
C MET A 162 9.98 4.51 5.99
N TYR A 163 10.55 5.70 5.80
CA TYR A 163 10.88 6.22 4.47
C TYR A 163 11.94 5.39 3.74
N ALA A 164 12.92 4.84 4.46
CA ALA A 164 13.89 3.91 3.88
C ALA A 164 13.20 2.66 3.33
N SER A 165 12.28 2.06 4.10
CA SER A 165 11.49 0.91 3.63
C SER A 165 10.60 1.25 2.44
N MET A 166 10.02 2.45 2.38
CA MET A 166 9.24 2.89 1.22
C MET A 166 10.10 3.05 -0.03
N ALA A 167 11.34 3.53 0.12
CA ALA A 167 12.28 3.62 -1.00
C ALA A 167 12.65 2.23 -1.55
N ASP A 168 12.80 1.23 -0.68
CA ASP A 168 13.01 -0.16 -1.08
C ASP A 168 11.79 -0.76 -1.79
N ASP A 169 10.59 -0.45 -1.31
CA ASP A 169 9.35 -0.82 -1.98
C ASP A 169 9.27 -0.18 -3.38
N PHE A 170 9.53 1.11 -3.53
CA PHE A 170 9.59 1.77 -4.84
C PHE A 170 10.60 1.13 -5.79
N LYS A 171 11.76 0.73 -5.28
CA LYS A 171 12.77 -0.01 -6.04
C LYS A 171 12.23 -1.38 -6.49
N SER A 172 11.55 -2.12 -5.61
CA SER A 172 10.96 -3.43 -5.93
C SER A 172 9.84 -3.34 -6.98
N LEU A 173 9.09 -2.23 -6.97
CA LEU A 173 8.00 -1.95 -7.91
C LEU A 173 8.50 -1.43 -9.27
N GLY A 174 9.81 -1.24 -9.43
CA GLY A 174 10.38 -0.75 -10.69
C GLY A 174 10.08 0.73 -10.96
N ILE A 175 9.98 1.56 -9.91
CA ILE A 175 9.80 2.99 -10.07
C ILE A 175 11.11 3.63 -10.56
N PRO A 176 11.08 4.41 -11.66
CA PRO A 176 12.27 5.09 -12.18
C PRO A 176 12.95 5.95 -11.10
N PHE A 177 14.28 6.08 -11.17
CA PHE A 177 15.13 6.80 -10.20
C PHE A 177 15.19 6.22 -8.77
N PHE A 178 14.36 5.22 -8.43
CA PHE A 178 14.51 4.43 -7.20
C PHE A 178 15.22 3.08 -7.46
N VAL A 179 15.20 2.62 -8.71
CA VAL A 179 15.91 1.41 -9.16
C VAL A 179 17.42 1.60 -9.39
N VAL A 180 17.86 2.85 -9.53
CA VAL A 180 19.26 3.26 -9.70
C VAL A 180 19.76 3.98 -8.45
N THR A 181 21.04 3.85 -8.17
CA THR A 181 21.74 4.58 -7.12
C THR A 181 22.19 5.96 -7.62
N ILE A 182 22.54 6.85 -6.68
CA ILE A 182 23.06 8.17 -7.03
C ILE A 182 24.36 8.11 -7.85
N ASP A 183 25.18 7.06 -7.64
CA ASP A 183 26.44 6.87 -8.34
C ASP A 183 26.24 6.31 -9.77
N GLU A 184 25.14 5.61 -10.01
CA GLU A 184 24.74 5.14 -11.35
C GLU A 184 24.04 6.23 -12.16
N PHE A 185 23.57 7.29 -11.51
CA PHE A 185 22.87 8.38 -12.17
C PHE A 185 23.85 9.28 -12.93
N GLN A 186 23.66 9.40 -14.23
CA GLN A 186 24.55 10.15 -15.13
C GLN A 186 24.34 11.68 -15.09
N GLY A 187 23.44 12.19 -14.25
CA GLY A 187 23.15 13.62 -14.10
C GLY A 187 23.74 14.24 -12.83
N GLU A 188 23.45 15.51 -12.60
CA GLU A 188 23.87 16.23 -11.38
C GLU A 188 23.19 15.66 -10.13
N LYS A 189 23.93 15.56 -9.02
CA LYS A 189 23.43 14.97 -7.76
C LYS A 189 22.24 15.73 -7.18
N ASP A 190 22.28 17.06 -7.23
CA ASP A 190 21.18 17.90 -6.74
C ASP A 190 19.91 17.71 -7.58
N SER A 191 20.09 17.52 -8.90
CA SER A 191 19.00 17.18 -9.82
C SER A 191 18.40 15.79 -9.51
N PHE A 192 19.22 14.82 -9.08
CA PHE A 192 18.73 13.48 -8.74
C PHE A 192 17.73 13.48 -7.58
N ALA A 193 18.05 14.22 -6.52
CA ALA A 193 17.15 14.36 -5.36
C ALA A 193 15.86 15.09 -5.73
N GLU A 194 15.95 16.14 -6.54
CA GLU A 194 14.79 16.87 -7.04
C GLU A 194 13.88 16.00 -7.92
N ILE A 195 14.48 15.20 -8.82
CA ILE A 195 13.73 14.28 -9.69
C ILE A 195 13.02 13.21 -8.85
N ARG A 196 13.70 12.61 -7.85
CA ARG A 196 13.05 11.65 -6.94
C ARG A 196 11.89 12.28 -6.18
N ARG A 197 12.00 13.54 -5.76
CA ARG A 197 10.89 14.29 -5.15
C ARG A 197 9.71 14.40 -6.11
N LYS A 198 9.94 14.81 -7.36
CA LYS A 198 8.90 14.92 -8.39
C LYS A 198 8.21 13.57 -8.67
N VAL A 199 8.96 12.46 -8.65
CA VAL A 199 8.39 11.11 -8.77
C VAL A 199 7.46 10.80 -7.61
N VAL A 200 7.87 11.09 -6.37
CA VAL A 200 7.04 10.83 -5.19
C VAL A 200 5.76 11.67 -5.23
N GLU A 201 5.87 12.95 -5.57
CA GLU A 201 4.72 13.85 -5.75
C GLU A 201 3.75 13.33 -6.80
N LEU A 202 4.25 12.93 -7.98
CA LEU A 202 3.43 12.32 -9.02
C LEU A 202 2.74 11.04 -8.55
N ILE A 203 3.43 10.17 -7.81
CA ILE A 203 2.82 8.96 -7.26
C ILE A 203 1.73 9.32 -6.26
N ASP A 204 1.95 10.32 -5.42
CA ASP A 204 0.96 10.77 -4.43
C ASP A 204 -0.32 11.29 -5.09
N ASP A 205 -0.20 12.04 -6.19
CA ASP A 205 -1.33 12.51 -7.00
C ASP A 205 -2.12 11.37 -7.67
N LEU A 206 -1.45 10.26 -7.97
CA LEU A 206 -2.06 9.10 -8.64
C LEU A 206 -2.72 8.10 -7.67
N THR A 207 -2.44 8.18 -6.36
CA THR A 207 -2.86 7.19 -5.36
C THR A 207 -3.79 7.76 -4.31
#